data_AF-A0A7W0Y8E2-F1
#
_entry.id   AF-A0A7W0Y8E2-F1
#
_cell.length_a   1.000
_cell.length_b   1.000
_cell.length_c   1.000
_cell.angle_alpha   90.00
_cell.angle_beta   90.00
_cell.angle_gamma   90.00
#
_symmetry.space_group_name_H-M   'P 1'
#
loop_
_entity.id
_entity.type
_entity.pdbx_description
1 polymer ?
#
loop_
_entity_poly.entity_id
_entity_poly.type
_entity_poly.pdbx_seq_one_letter_code
_entity_poly.pdbx_strand_id
1 'polypeptide(L)'
;MASKNTPSKKTKAKPAAAKPVKAVAKVRAPKSQVAAKPRHPKARVVANHGTKETLAKTIAATLAREDQDVDTIVASLKTASNQQLLRLARVTETVKQKYGSRAKLITAIGTTEKKSKDKDFLAKLDTYSLPQLLDIATSADRRAR
;
A
#
# COMPACT_ATOMS: atom_id res chain seq x y z
N MET A 1 18.10 50.10 -49.78
CA MET A 1 19.17 51.00 -49.27
C MET A 1 18.61 51.88 -48.17
N ALA A 2 19.47 52.40 -47.27
CA ALA A 2 19.17 53.27 -46.12
C ALA A 2 18.57 52.61 -44.86
N SER A 3 19.46 52.16 -43.97
CA SER A 3 19.21 52.05 -42.52
C SER A 3 19.53 53.39 -41.85
N LYS A 4 18.73 53.86 -40.86
CA LYS A 4 19.07 55.03 -40.02
C LYS A 4 18.53 54.91 -38.57
N ASN A 5 19.49 54.71 -37.67
CA ASN A 5 19.68 55.30 -36.34
C ASN A 5 18.56 55.36 -35.26
N THR A 6 18.90 54.67 -34.17
CA THR A 6 18.66 54.95 -32.72
C THR A 6 18.80 56.44 -32.31
N PRO A 7 18.25 56.89 -31.16
CA PRO A 7 19.03 56.77 -29.90
C PRO A 7 18.24 56.57 -28.59
N SER A 8 18.92 55.99 -27.60
CA SER A 8 18.50 55.88 -26.19
C SER A 8 18.88 57.12 -25.38
N LYS A 9 18.09 57.46 -24.33
CA LYS A 9 18.45 58.47 -23.31
C LYS A 9 18.04 57.96 -21.92
N LYS A 10 18.95 57.33 -21.18
CA LYS A 10 19.80 57.93 -20.12
C LYS A 10 19.04 58.63 -18.97
N THR A 11 18.84 57.86 -17.91
CA THR A 11 19.35 58.09 -16.53
C THR A 11 19.09 59.40 -15.79
N LYS A 12 18.61 59.29 -14.54
CA LYS A 12 19.22 59.96 -13.37
C LYS A 12 18.93 59.18 -12.08
N ALA A 13 19.91 59.13 -11.19
CA ALA A 13 19.86 58.40 -9.92
C ALA A 13 19.70 59.35 -8.71
N LYS A 14 19.00 58.86 -7.68
CA LYS A 14 19.39 58.78 -6.24
C LYS A 14 20.02 60.04 -5.60
N PRO A 15 19.41 60.65 -4.56
CA PRO A 15 19.48 60.19 -3.14
C PRO A 15 18.25 59.34 -2.70
N ALA A 16 17.96 58.98 -1.43
CA ALA A 16 18.55 59.24 -0.10
C ALA A 16 18.64 57.93 0.76
N ALA A 17 18.43 57.98 2.09
CA ALA A 17 18.75 56.90 3.04
C ALA A 17 17.93 56.89 4.36
N ALA A 18 17.35 55.73 4.71
CA ALA A 18 17.21 55.23 6.09
C ALA A 18 16.82 53.72 6.08
N LYS A 19 17.49 52.90 6.88
CA LYS A 19 17.16 51.52 7.30
C LYS A 19 17.44 51.46 8.83
N PRO A 20 17.09 50.41 9.61
CA PRO A 20 16.43 49.14 9.25
C PRO A 20 15.29 48.70 10.21
N VAL A 21 14.48 47.72 9.81
CA VAL A 21 13.98 46.68 10.75
C VAL A 21 13.94 45.31 10.05
N LYS A 22 14.56 44.32 10.70
CA LYS A 22 14.57 42.92 10.25
C LYS A 22 13.31 42.23 10.77
N ALA A 23 12.37 41.91 9.88
CA ALA A 23 11.39 40.85 10.14
C ALA A 23 11.77 39.66 9.26
N VAL A 24 12.44 38.66 9.84
CA VAL A 24 12.80 37.43 9.12
C VAL A 24 11.53 36.62 8.90
N ALA A 25 10.90 36.83 7.74
CA ALA A 25 9.89 35.92 7.22
C ALA A 25 10.56 34.56 7.00
N LYS A 26 10.40 33.67 7.99
CA LYS A 26 11.02 32.35 8.04
C LYS A 26 10.59 31.58 6.80
N VAL A 27 11.48 31.52 5.80
CA VAL A 27 11.32 30.70 4.59
C VAL A 27 11.13 29.27 5.07
N ARG A 28 9.88 28.84 5.13
CA ARG A 28 9.49 27.52 5.58
C ARG A 28 9.95 26.58 4.49
N ALA A 29 11.10 25.96 4.72
CA ALA A 29 11.75 25.04 3.79
C ALA A 29 10.71 24.10 3.17
N PRO A 30 10.77 23.84 1.85
CA PRO A 30 9.86 22.91 1.23
C PRO A 30 10.00 21.59 1.97
N LYS A 31 8.92 21.15 2.62
CA LYS A 31 8.90 19.88 3.35
C LYS A 31 9.39 18.82 2.37
N SER A 32 10.51 18.18 2.71
CA SER A 32 11.15 17.15 1.89
C SER A 32 10.07 16.20 1.41
N GLN A 33 9.87 16.17 0.09
CA GLN A 33 8.84 15.34 -0.51
C GLN A 33 9.29 13.88 -0.37
N VAL A 34 8.98 13.25 0.75
CA VAL A 34 9.06 11.81 0.93
C VAL A 34 8.25 11.22 -0.21
N ALA A 35 8.95 10.61 -1.19
CA ALA A 35 8.39 10.30 -2.50
C ALA A 35 7.02 9.63 -2.34
N ALA A 36 5.96 10.35 -2.71
CA ALA A 36 4.62 9.97 -2.33
C ALA A 36 4.26 8.69 -3.08
N LYS A 37 4.26 7.55 -2.37
CA LYS A 37 3.86 6.24 -2.91
C LYS A 37 2.59 6.43 -3.74
N PRO A 38 2.54 5.97 -5.01
CA PRO A 38 1.54 6.42 -5.97
C PRO A 38 0.13 6.42 -5.37
N ARG A 39 -0.52 7.59 -5.32
CA ARG A 39 -1.79 7.73 -4.57
C ARG A 39 -2.90 6.85 -5.15
N HIS A 40 -2.93 6.67 -6.46
CA HIS A 40 -3.99 5.92 -7.15
C HIS A 40 -3.75 4.40 -7.14
N PRO A 41 -4.76 3.55 -6.87
CA PRO A 41 -4.57 2.10 -6.74
C PRO A 41 -4.00 1.45 -8.01
N LYS A 42 -4.42 1.86 -9.22
CA LYS A 42 -3.85 1.36 -10.48
C LYS A 42 -2.32 1.59 -10.54
N ALA A 43 -1.86 2.79 -10.16
CA ALA A 43 -0.44 3.14 -10.20
C ALA A 43 0.38 2.34 -9.16
N ARG A 44 -0.22 1.98 -8.02
CA ARG A 44 0.43 1.10 -7.02
C ARG A 44 0.58 -0.33 -7.51
N VAL A 45 -0.41 -0.88 -8.20
CA VAL A 45 -0.30 -2.21 -8.82
C VAL A 45 0.84 -2.23 -9.83
N VAL A 46 0.92 -1.23 -10.70
CA VAL A 46 2.00 -1.11 -11.70
C VAL A 46 3.37 -0.93 -11.03
N ALA A 47 3.50 -0.01 -10.08
CA ALA A 47 4.78 0.29 -9.43
C ALA A 47 5.32 -0.87 -8.58
N ASN A 48 4.45 -1.65 -7.92
CA ASN A 48 4.87 -2.73 -7.02
C ASN A 48 4.97 -4.10 -7.71
N HIS A 49 4.18 -4.34 -8.77
CA HIS A 49 3.97 -5.68 -9.33
C HIS A 49 3.99 -5.71 -10.86
N GLY A 50 4.21 -4.58 -11.54
CA GLY A 50 4.23 -4.45 -13.00
C GLY A 50 2.83 -4.41 -13.62
N THR A 51 2.05 -5.48 -13.47
CA THR A 51 0.71 -5.60 -14.07
C THR A 51 -0.33 -6.13 -13.08
N LYS A 52 -1.61 -6.05 -13.47
CA LYS A 52 -2.71 -6.66 -12.71
C LYS A 52 -2.62 -8.19 -12.73
N GLU A 53 -2.18 -8.78 -13.85
CA GLU A 53 -2.16 -10.23 -14.02
C GLU A 53 -1.03 -10.91 -13.25
N THR A 54 0.15 -10.31 -13.22
CA THR A 54 1.27 -10.77 -12.39
C THR A 54 0.87 -10.77 -10.91
N LEU A 55 0.25 -9.68 -10.45
CA LEU A 55 -0.30 -9.60 -9.09
C LEU A 55 -1.36 -10.69 -8.82
N ALA A 56 -2.31 -10.90 -9.74
CA ALA A 56 -3.33 -11.93 -9.62
C ALA A 56 -2.73 -13.34 -9.53
N LYS A 57 -1.74 -13.68 -10.38
CA LYS A 57 -1.00 -14.96 -10.34
C LYS A 57 -0.25 -15.15 -9.02
N THR A 58 0.48 -14.13 -8.56
CA THR A 58 1.21 -14.17 -7.28
C THR A 58 0.28 -14.35 -6.09
N ILE A 59 -0.90 -13.70 -6.08
CA ILE A 59 -1.90 -13.90 -5.03
C ILE A 59 -2.50 -15.31 -5.13
N ALA A 60 -2.93 -15.75 -6.32
CA ALA A 60 -3.56 -17.06 -6.53
C ALA A 60 -2.69 -18.21 -6.04
N ALA A 61 -1.40 -18.22 -6.40
CA ALA A 61 -0.42 -19.22 -5.94
C ALA A 61 -0.22 -19.25 -4.40
N THR A 62 -0.72 -18.26 -3.67
CA THR A 62 -0.66 -18.18 -2.20
C THR A 62 -2.02 -18.31 -1.50
N LEU A 63 -3.11 -18.26 -2.28
CA LEU A 63 -4.48 -18.29 -1.82
C LEU A 63 -5.18 -19.62 -2.15
N ALA A 64 -4.69 -20.33 -3.17
CA ALA A 64 -5.13 -21.67 -3.52
C ALA A 64 -5.04 -22.60 -2.29
N ARG A 65 -6.11 -23.38 -2.11
CA ARG A 65 -6.16 -24.53 -1.21
C ARG A 65 -5.82 -25.77 -2.03
N GLU A 66 -5.58 -26.89 -1.37
CA GLU A 66 -5.25 -28.15 -2.07
C GLU A 66 -6.38 -28.58 -3.03
N ASP A 67 -7.64 -28.27 -2.71
CA ASP A 67 -8.82 -28.55 -3.54
C ASP A 67 -9.19 -27.44 -4.56
N GLN A 68 -8.30 -26.49 -4.89
CA GLN A 68 -8.66 -25.31 -5.70
C GLN A 68 -7.67 -25.00 -6.83
N ASP A 69 -8.17 -25.00 -8.07
CA ASP A 69 -7.40 -24.64 -9.25
C ASP A 69 -6.91 -23.19 -9.23
N VAL A 70 -5.59 -23.02 -9.32
CA VAL A 70 -4.93 -21.71 -9.35
C VAL A 70 -5.47 -20.84 -10.49
N ASP A 71 -5.73 -21.41 -11.66
CA ASP A 71 -6.19 -20.65 -12.84
C ASP A 71 -7.62 -20.11 -12.70
N THR A 72 -8.52 -20.82 -12.02
CA THR A 72 -9.87 -20.31 -11.72
C THR A 72 -9.82 -19.15 -10.72
N ILE A 73 -8.89 -19.22 -9.75
CA ILE A 73 -8.60 -18.13 -8.83
C ILE A 73 -7.97 -16.96 -9.60
N VAL A 74 -7.04 -17.18 -10.54
CA VAL A 74 -6.49 -16.10 -11.39
C VAL A 74 -7.60 -15.43 -12.21
N ALA A 75 -8.52 -16.19 -12.81
CA ALA A 75 -9.63 -15.64 -13.58
C ALA A 75 -10.55 -14.73 -12.73
N SER A 76 -10.92 -15.16 -11.53
CA SER A 76 -11.71 -14.33 -10.60
C SER A 76 -10.94 -13.13 -10.05
N LEU A 77 -9.63 -13.24 -9.83
CA LEU A 77 -8.77 -12.11 -9.44
C LEU A 77 -8.54 -11.12 -10.60
N LYS A 78 -8.62 -11.55 -11.87
CA LYS A 78 -8.60 -10.66 -13.03
C LYS A 78 -9.84 -9.78 -13.12
N THR A 79 -11.01 -10.20 -12.64
CA THR A 79 -12.23 -9.35 -12.59
C THR A 79 -12.26 -8.43 -11.37
N ALA A 80 -11.66 -8.84 -10.24
CA ALA A 80 -11.58 -8.06 -9.01
C ALA A 80 -10.95 -6.66 -9.18
N SER A 81 -11.31 -5.69 -8.33
CA SER A 81 -10.77 -4.32 -8.41
C SER A 81 -9.30 -4.24 -7.98
N ASN A 82 -8.57 -3.25 -8.51
CA ASN A 82 -7.17 -3.00 -8.14
C ASN A 82 -7.00 -2.73 -6.63
N GLN A 83 -8.01 -2.18 -5.94
CA GLN A 83 -7.99 -1.99 -4.50
C GLN A 83 -8.10 -3.33 -3.74
N GLN A 84 -8.98 -4.23 -4.18
CA GLN A 84 -9.12 -5.57 -3.60
C GLN A 84 -7.83 -6.39 -3.78
N LEU A 85 -7.20 -6.35 -4.95
CA LEU A 85 -5.92 -7.02 -5.19
C LEU A 85 -4.81 -6.51 -4.27
N LEU A 86 -4.69 -5.18 -4.08
CA LEU A 86 -3.73 -4.60 -3.14
C LEU A 86 -4.04 -4.92 -1.67
N ARG A 87 -5.31 -5.17 -1.31
CA ARG A 87 -5.69 -5.66 0.03
C ARG A 87 -5.29 -7.13 0.19
N LEU A 88 -5.61 -7.97 -0.80
CA LEU A 88 -5.28 -9.40 -0.79
C LEU A 88 -3.76 -9.63 -0.73
N ALA A 89 -2.97 -8.87 -1.50
CA ALA A 89 -1.51 -8.92 -1.45
C ALA A 89 -0.95 -8.65 -0.05
N ARG A 90 -1.41 -7.58 0.62
CA ARG A 90 -1.00 -7.29 2.01
C ARG A 90 -1.42 -8.38 2.99
N VAL A 91 -2.58 -8.99 2.77
CA VAL A 91 -3.10 -10.07 3.62
C VAL A 91 -2.23 -11.32 3.46
N THR A 92 -1.89 -11.72 2.23
CA THR A 92 -1.01 -12.88 1.99
C THR A 92 0.43 -12.62 2.45
N GLU A 93 0.95 -11.41 2.26
CA GLU A 93 2.22 -10.94 2.85
C GLU A 93 2.18 -11.03 4.39
N THR A 94 1.13 -10.52 5.03
CA THR A 94 1.00 -10.54 6.50
C THR A 94 0.91 -11.96 7.05
N VAL A 95 0.16 -12.86 6.38
CA VAL A 95 0.09 -14.27 6.80
C VAL A 95 1.44 -14.96 6.65
N LYS A 96 2.14 -14.76 5.53
CA LYS A 96 3.50 -15.28 5.34
C LYS A 96 4.49 -14.77 6.40
N GLN A 97 4.45 -13.47 6.72
CA GLN A 97 5.37 -12.84 7.68
C GLN A 97 5.11 -13.25 9.14
N LYS A 98 3.84 -13.35 9.55
CA LYS A 98 3.48 -13.61 10.96
C LYS A 98 3.26 -15.07 11.30
N TYR A 99 2.69 -15.85 10.38
CA TYR A 99 2.27 -17.24 10.63
C TYR A 99 2.93 -18.24 9.67
N GLY A 100 3.53 -17.78 8.57
CA GLY A 100 4.17 -18.62 7.54
C GLY A 100 3.18 -19.23 6.55
N SER A 101 2.16 -19.96 7.03
CA SER A 101 1.18 -20.65 6.19
C SER A 101 -0.25 -20.57 6.76
N ARG A 102 -1.24 -20.92 5.91
CA ARG A 102 -2.66 -20.97 6.29
C ARG A 102 -2.94 -22.00 7.40
N ALA A 103 -2.34 -23.19 7.31
CA ALA A 103 -2.45 -24.20 8.37
C ALA A 103 -1.89 -23.69 9.71
N LYS A 104 -0.72 -23.02 9.70
CA LYS A 104 -0.13 -22.43 10.90
C LYS A 104 -0.99 -21.32 11.50
N LEU A 105 -1.62 -20.49 10.66
CA LEU A 105 -2.61 -19.49 11.09
C LEU A 105 -3.81 -20.13 11.79
N ILE A 106 -4.36 -21.22 11.23
CA ILE A 106 -5.47 -21.98 11.85
C ILE A 106 -5.03 -22.55 13.22
N THR A 107 -3.85 -23.16 13.31
CA THR A 107 -3.34 -23.66 14.61
C THR A 107 -3.11 -22.54 15.62
N ALA A 108 -2.64 -21.37 15.18
CA ALA A 108 -2.43 -20.21 16.05
C ALA A 108 -3.75 -19.69 16.63
N ILE A 109 -4.80 -19.56 15.81
CA ILE A 109 -6.16 -19.21 16.26
C ILE A 109 -6.64 -20.23 17.31
N GLY A 110 -6.48 -21.52 17.02
CA GLY A 110 -6.83 -22.60 17.96
C GLY A 110 -6.09 -22.48 19.30
N THR A 111 -4.81 -22.11 19.31
CA THR A 111 -4.06 -21.87 20.55
C THR A 111 -4.52 -20.61 21.29
N THR A 112 -4.75 -19.49 20.60
CA THR A 112 -5.18 -18.23 21.22
C THR A 112 -6.58 -18.34 21.83
N GLU A 113 -7.52 -19.02 21.15
CA GLU A 113 -8.87 -19.27 21.70
C GLU A 113 -8.95 -20.48 22.66
N LYS A 114 -7.81 -21.14 22.98
CA LYS A 114 -7.72 -22.35 23.83
C LYS A 114 -8.54 -23.54 23.31
N LYS A 115 -8.82 -23.57 21.99
CA LYS A 115 -9.58 -24.60 21.26
C LYS A 115 -8.69 -25.45 20.33
N SER A 116 -7.39 -25.53 20.59
CA SER A 116 -6.43 -26.25 19.74
C SER A 116 -6.66 -27.76 19.63
N LYS A 117 -7.50 -28.35 20.49
CA LYS A 117 -7.91 -29.76 20.46
C LYS A 117 -9.31 -29.99 19.87
N ASP A 118 -10.06 -28.92 19.59
CA ASP A 118 -11.42 -28.98 19.05
C ASP A 118 -11.35 -29.15 17.53
N LYS A 119 -11.56 -30.39 17.08
CA LYS A 119 -11.46 -30.76 15.65
C LYS A 119 -12.53 -30.06 14.81
N ASP A 120 -13.74 -29.89 15.35
CA ASP A 120 -14.86 -29.28 14.63
C ASP A 120 -14.63 -27.78 14.46
N PHE A 121 -14.06 -27.12 15.47
CA PHE A 121 -13.62 -25.73 15.37
C PHE A 121 -12.50 -25.55 14.35
N LEU A 122 -11.47 -26.41 14.35
CA LEU A 122 -10.37 -26.33 13.38
C LEU A 122 -10.85 -26.61 11.94
N ALA A 123 -11.73 -27.60 11.75
CA ALA A 123 -12.37 -27.89 10.46
C ALA A 123 -13.23 -26.70 9.97
N LYS A 124 -13.98 -26.06 10.88
CA LYS A 124 -14.75 -24.84 10.56
C LYS A 124 -13.83 -23.69 10.16
N LEU A 125 -12.68 -23.50 10.82
CA LEU A 125 -11.67 -22.52 10.40
C LEU A 125 -11.16 -22.81 8.98
N ASP A 126 -11.00 -24.08 8.62
CA ASP A 126 -10.53 -24.45 7.28
C ASP A 126 -11.55 -24.19 6.15
N THR A 127 -12.82 -23.93 6.47
CA THR A 127 -13.78 -23.42 5.48
C THR A 127 -13.54 -21.96 5.11
N TYR A 128 -13.01 -21.14 6.04
CA TYR A 128 -12.89 -19.70 5.86
C TYR A 128 -11.79 -19.28 4.87
N SER A 129 -12.02 -18.12 4.24
CA SER A 129 -11.04 -17.47 3.39
C SER A 129 -9.88 -16.91 4.22
N LEU A 130 -8.69 -16.85 3.60
CA LEU A 130 -7.46 -16.38 4.25
C LEU A 130 -7.58 -14.95 4.87
N PRO A 131 -8.31 -13.97 4.27
CA PRO A 131 -8.59 -12.69 4.93
C PRO A 131 -9.48 -12.79 6.18
N GLN A 132 -10.46 -13.68 6.20
CA GLN A 132 -11.31 -13.91 7.38
C GLN A 132 -10.52 -14.57 8.51
N LEU A 133 -9.65 -15.54 8.19
CA LEU A 133 -8.77 -16.17 9.17
C LEU A 133 -7.83 -15.16 9.83
N LEU A 134 -7.26 -14.23 9.07
CA LEU A 134 -6.43 -13.14 9.63
C LEU A 134 -7.25 -12.27 10.59
N ASP A 135 -8.47 -11.88 10.21
CA ASP A 135 -9.34 -11.06 11.05
C ASP A 135 -9.70 -11.78 12.35
N ILE A 136 -10.12 -13.05 12.28
CA ILE A 136 -10.36 -13.93 13.43
C ILE A 136 -9.13 -13.98 14.34
N ALA A 137 -7.93 -14.25 13.80
CA ALA A 137 -6.69 -14.27 14.58
C ALA A 137 -6.43 -12.93 15.30
N THR A 138 -6.53 -11.80 14.59
CA THR A 138 -6.33 -10.48 15.22
C THR A 138 -7.41 -10.12 16.26
N SER A 139 -8.62 -10.67 16.12
CA SER A 139 -9.70 -10.51 17.09
C SER A 139 -9.50 -11.40 18.32
N ALA A 140 -8.96 -12.61 18.15
CA ALA A 140 -8.60 -13.53 19.23
C ALA A 140 -7.39 -12.97 20.01
N ASP A 141 -6.35 -12.50 19.31
CA ASP A 141 -5.19 -11.83 19.90
C ASP A 141 -5.56 -10.56 20.68
N ARG A 142 -6.66 -9.89 20.31
CA ARG A 142 -7.21 -8.73 21.05
C ARG A 142 -8.03 -9.16 22.26
N ARG A 143 -8.77 -10.28 22.18
CA ARG A 143 -9.56 -10.85 23.29
C ARG A 143 -8.70 -11.57 24.34
N ALA A 144 -7.47 -11.96 23.99
CA ALA A 144 -6.50 -12.61 24.88
C ALA A 144 -5.54 -11.62 25.58
N ARG A 145 -5.68 -10.31 25.34
CA ARG A 145 -4.94 -9.21 25.98
C ARG A 145 -5.81 -8.50 27.00
#